data_AF-A0A0K0DG16-F1
#
_entry.id   AF-A0A0K0DG16-F1
#
_cell.length_a   1.000
_cell.length_b   1.000
_cell.length_c   1.000
_cell.angle_alpha   90.00
_cell.angle_beta   90.00
_cell.angle_gamma   90.00
#
_symmetry.space_group_name_H-M   'P 1'
#
loop_
_entity.id
_entity.type
_entity.pdbx_description
1 polymer ?
#
loop_
_entity_poly.entity_id
_entity_poly.type
_entity_poly.pdbx_seq_one_letter_code
_entity_poly.pdbx_strand_id
1 'polypeptide(L)'
;MFAALFPLAPLIALVIGFIDLRVDAFRLLWINRRPVPVMTSGIGIWLPILYFLQYAAVMTNAFIIAFTSDFCSNFFSDVMYCDIKNRFLIVIVFQKRYVVNYVIEKGDVPYTIRYR
;
A
#
# COMPACT_ATOMS: atom_id res chain seq x y z
N MET A 1 -4.85 -3.54 -2.66
CA MET A 1 -6.11 -3.14 -3.33
C MET A 1 -7.33 -3.88 -2.77
N PHE A 2 -7.24 -5.18 -2.45
CA PHE A 2 -8.40 -5.98 -1.99
C PHE A 2 -8.28 -6.53 -0.56
N ALA A 3 -7.52 -5.86 0.31
CA ALA A 3 -7.26 -6.35 1.65
C ALA A 3 -8.54 -6.44 2.52
N ALA A 4 -9.51 -5.53 2.28
CA ALA A 4 -10.79 -5.55 2.99
C ALA A 4 -11.65 -6.80 2.69
N LEU A 5 -11.46 -7.43 1.52
CA LEU A 5 -12.23 -8.60 1.11
C LEU A 5 -11.55 -9.92 1.48
N PHE A 6 -10.22 -9.93 1.57
CA PHE A 6 -9.45 -11.14 1.87
C PHE A 6 -8.37 -10.88 2.93
N PRO A 7 -8.71 -11.01 4.22
CA PRO A 7 -7.80 -10.69 5.32
C PRO A 7 -6.61 -11.64 5.44
N LEU A 8 -6.66 -12.83 4.82
CA LEU A 8 -5.56 -13.80 4.81
C LEU A 8 -4.50 -13.50 3.71
N ALA A 9 -4.77 -12.57 2.79
CA ALA A 9 -3.84 -12.18 1.73
C ALA A 9 -2.42 -11.87 2.23
N PRO A 10 -2.21 -11.11 3.33
CA PRO A 10 -0.87 -10.77 3.80
C PRO A 10 -0.05 -11.99 4.23
N LEU A 11 -0.71 -12.99 4.83
CA LEU A 11 -0.05 -14.23 5.25
C LEU A 11 0.41 -15.03 4.04
N ILE A 12 -0.45 -15.14 3.03
CA ILE A 12 -0.11 -15.83 1.77
C ILE A 12 1.03 -15.10 1.05
N ALA A 13 0.98 -13.77 0.99
CA ALA A 13 2.05 -12.96 0.41
C ALA A 13 3.38 -13.13 1.15
N LEU A 14 3.36 -13.29 2.48
CA LEU A 14 4.57 -13.56 3.27
C LEU A 14 5.17 -14.92 2.91
N VAL A 15 4.35 -15.97 2.85
CA VAL A 15 4.82 -17.32 2.51
C VAL A 15 5.39 -17.34 1.09
N ILE A 16 4.68 -16.75 0.12
CA ILE A 16 5.15 -16.66 -1.28
C ILE A 16 6.47 -15.87 -1.33
N GLY A 17 6.53 -14.71 -0.67
CA GLY A 17 7.74 -13.88 -0.64
C GLY A 17 8.95 -14.59 0.00
N PHE A 18 8.73 -15.43 1.01
CA PHE A 18 9.79 -16.22 1.63
C PHE A 18 10.33 -17.29 0.67
N ILE A 19 9.45 -17.97 -0.06
CA ILE A 19 9.83 -18.97 -1.06
C ILE A 19 10.57 -18.29 -2.22
N ASP A 20 10.04 -17.18 -2.74
CA ASP A 20 10.63 -16.43 -3.85
C ASP A 20 12.04 -15.92 -3.50
N LEU A 21 12.26 -15.43 -2.27
CA LEU A 21 13.59 -15.02 -1.81
C LEU A 21 14.62 -16.17 -1.92
N ARG A 22 14.23 -17.39 -1.57
CA ARG A 22 15.10 -18.58 -1.66
C ARG A 22 15.37 -18.96 -3.11
N VAL A 23 14.32 -18.92 -3.94
CA VAL A 23 14.42 -19.23 -5.37
C VAL A 23 15.30 -18.21 -6.09
N ASP A 24 15.17 -16.93 -5.79
CA ASP A 24 15.98 -15.88 -6.40
C ASP A 24 17.44 -15.94 -5.96
N ALA A 25 17.70 -16.24 -4.68
CA ALA A 25 19.06 -16.52 -4.21
C ALA A 25 19.69 -17.72 -4.92
N PHE A 26 18.93 -18.82 -5.09
CA PHE A 26 19.39 -19.99 -5.83
C PHE A 26 19.70 -19.67 -7.30
N ARG A 27 18.82 -18.90 -7.96
CA ARG A 27 19.02 -18.45 -9.35
C ARG A 27 20.27 -17.59 -9.51
N LEU A 28 20.56 -16.71 -8.55
CA LEU A 28 21.75 -15.86 -8.58
C LEU A 28 23.06 -16.62 -8.36
N LEU A 29 23.03 -17.70 -7.57
CA LEU A 29 24.22 -18.46 -7.19
C LEU A 29 24.55 -19.62 -8.16
N TRP A 30 23.54 -20.37 -8.61
CA TRP A 30 23.75 -21.62 -9.38
C TRP A 30 23.33 -21.57 -10.85
N ILE A 31 22.38 -20.70 -11.22
CA ILE A 31 21.81 -20.70 -12.59
C ILE A 31 22.42 -19.61 -13.47
N ASN A 32 22.56 -18.40 -12.95
CA ASN A 32 23.01 -17.25 -13.73
C ASN A 32 24.53 -17.07 -13.69
N ARG A 33 25.11 -16.53 -14.77
CA ARG A 33 26.51 -16.08 -14.75
C ARG A 33 26.66 -14.84 -13.87
N ARG A 34 27.84 -14.66 -13.29
CA ARG A 34 28.15 -13.53 -12.40
C ARG A 34 27.89 -12.19 -13.10
N PRO A 35 26.96 -11.35 -12.60
CA PRO A 35 26.71 -10.03 -13.15
C PRO A 35 27.81 -9.04 -12.74
N VAL A 36 28.02 -8.02 -13.56
CA VAL A 36 28.93 -6.89 -13.25
C VAL A 36 28.23 -5.99 -12.22
N PRO A 37 28.89 -5.62 -11.10
CA PRO A 37 28.29 -4.78 -10.08
C PRO A 37 28.04 -3.37 -10.63
N VAL A 38 26.83 -2.86 -10.43
CA VAL A 38 26.42 -1.49 -10.77
C VAL A 38 25.97 -0.78 -9.50
N MET A 39 26.52 0.40 -9.23
CA MET A 39 26.07 1.23 -8.12
C MET A 39 24.74 1.90 -8.47
N THR A 40 23.72 1.72 -7.63
CA THR A 40 22.44 2.40 -7.77
C THR A 40 22.07 3.09 -6.47
N SER A 41 21.58 4.32 -6.56
CA SER A 41 21.14 5.11 -5.42
C SER A 41 19.76 4.71 -4.90
N GLY A 42 19.05 3.80 -5.60
CA GLY A 42 17.75 3.29 -5.19
C GLY A 42 17.14 2.30 -6.17
N ILE A 43 15.87 1.97 -5.96
CA ILE A 43 15.12 1.00 -6.80
C ILE A 43 14.62 1.62 -8.13
N GLY A 44 14.80 2.93 -8.34
CA GLY A 44 14.47 3.61 -9.60
C GLY A 44 12.97 3.79 -9.85
N ILE A 45 12.53 3.54 -11.09
CA ILE A 45 11.14 3.73 -11.57
C ILE A 45 10.09 2.89 -10.81
N TRP A 46 10.54 1.84 -10.11
CA TRP A 46 9.63 1.01 -9.32
C TRP A 46 9.02 1.75 -8.13
N LEU A 47 9.74 2.73 -7.54
CA LEU A 47 9.20 3.56 -6.45
C LEU A 47 7.92 4.32 -6.83
N PRO A 48 7.90 5.14 -7.91
CA PRO A 48 6.68 5.84 -8.30
C PRO A 48 5.54 4.89 -8.68
N ILE A 49 5.84 3.72 -9.26
CA ILE A 49 4.82 2.69 -9.55
C ILE A 49 4.21 2.15 -8.25
N LEU A 50 5.03 1.84 -7.25
CA LEU A 50 4.55 1.38 -5.95
C LEU A 50 3.72 2.45 -5.25
N TYR A 51 4.11 3.73 -5.33
CA TYR A 51 3.29 4.82 -4.80
C TYR A 51 1.95 4.92 -5.51
N PHE A 52 1.93 4.81 -6.84
CA PHE A 52 0.69 4.79 -7.61
C PHE A 52 -0.23 3.64 -7.21
N LEU A 53 0.32 2.42 -7.10
CA LEU A 53 -0.43 1.25 -6.63
C LEU A 53 -0.96 1.44 -5.20
N GLN A 54 -0.20 2.11 -4.34
CA GLN A 54 -0.62 2.39 -2.98
C GLN A 54 -1.81 3.38 -2.94
N TYR A 55 -1.75 4.45 -3.73
CA TYR A 55 -2.89 5.37 -3.88
C TYR A 55 -4.13 4.67 -4.43
N ALA A 56 -3.96 3.85 -5.47
CA ALA A 56 -5.05 3.06 -6.05
C ALA A 56 -5.61 2.05 -5.05
N ALA A 57 -4.78 1.47 -4.18
CA ALA A 57 -5.20 0.56 -3.11
C ALA A 57 -6.03 1.25 -2.03
N VAL A 58 -5.69 2.48 -1.65
CA VAL A 58 -6.49 3.25 -0.69
C VAL A 58 -7.85 3.59 -1.29
N MET A 59 -7.87 4.05 -2.54
CA MET A 59 -9.12 4.37 -3.24
C MET A 59 -10.04 3.16 -3.32
N THR A 60 -9.54 2.03 -3.84
CA THR A 60 -10.33 0.80 -3.99
C THR A 60 -10.90 0.28 -2.67
N ASN A 61 -10.08 0.21 -1.61
CA ASN A 61 -10.57 -0.23 -0.30
C ASN A 61 -11.60 0.76 0.30
N ALA A 62 -11.43 2.07 0.12
CA ALA A 62 -12.39 3.06 0.60
C ALA A 62 -13.74 2.93 -0.14
N PHE A 63 -13.73 2.68 -1.45
CA PHE A 63 -14.94 2.41 -2.22
C PHE A 63 -15.64 1.11 -1.78
N ILE A 64 -14.87 0.03 -1.54
CA ILE A 64 -15.42 -1.24 -1.06
C ILE A 64 -16.16 -1.03 0.26
N ILE A 65 -15.56 -0.31 1.21
CA ILE A 65 -16.19 -0.02 2.51
C ILE A 65 -17.43 0.87 2.32
N ALA A 66 -17.33 1.95 1.56
CA ALA A 66 -18.43 2.92 1.41
C ALA A 66 -19.65 2.36 0.67
N PHE A 67 -19.45 1.45 -0.31
CA PHE A 67 -20.53 0.94 -1.16
C PHE A 67 -21.01 -0.47 -0.81
N THR A 68 -20.12 -1.36 -0.39
CA THR A 68 -20.45 -2.79 -0.21
C THR A 68 -20.81 -3.16 1.22
N SER A 69 -20.28 -2.44 2.22
CA SER A 69 -20.51 -2.79 3.62
C SER A 69 -21.65 -1.99 4.24
N ASP A 70 -22.38 -2.59 5.19
CA ASP A 70 -23.37 -1.91 6.04
C ASP A 70 -22.75 -0.86 6.97
N PHE A 71 -21.45 -0.61 6.84
CA PHE A 71 -20.70 0.36 7.62
C PHE A 71 -21.33 1.74 7.59
N CYS A 72 -21.84 2.19 6.44
CA CYS A 72 -22.51 3.48 6.34
C CYS A 72 -23.82 3.53 7.15
N SER A 73 -24.61 2.45 7.15
CA SER A 73 -25.83 2.37 7.96
C SER A 73 -25.48 2.33 9.44
N ASN A 74 -24.55 1.46 9.83
CA ASN A 74 -24.16 1.26 11.23
C ASN A 74 -23.45 2.47 11.85
N PHE A 75 -22.59 3.16 11.08
CA PHE A 75 -21.80 4.29 11.58
C PHE A 75 -22.62 5.58 11.71
N PHE A 76 -23.58 5.82 10.82
CA PHE A 76 -24.38 7.04 10.84
C PHE A 76 -25.78 6.86 11.49
N SER A 77 -26.07 5.69 12.05
CA SER A 77 -27.36 5.30 12.64
C SER A 77 -28.04 6.39 13.48
N ASP A 78 -27.27 7.18 14.23
CA ASP A 78 -27.80 8.20 15.16
C ASP A 78 -27.74 9.65 14.63
N VAL A 79 -27.00 9.94 13.56
CA VAL A 79 -26.67 11.33 13.16
C VAL A 79 -27.07 11.67 11.72
N MET A 80 -27.11 10.71 10.78
CA MET A 80 -27.36 11.03 9.36
C MET A 80 -27.85 9.83 8.53
N TYR A 81 -28.69 10.04 7.53
CA TYR A 81 -29.09 8.98 6.59
C TYR A 81 -27.92 8.55 5.69
N CYS A 82 -27.86 7.27 5.32
CA CYS A 82 -26.83 6.75 4.42
C CYS A 82 -27.11 7.15 2.95
N ASP A 83 -26.91 8.42 2.63
CA ASP A 83 -27.03 8.97 1.28
C ASP A 83 -25.69 8.91 0.53
N ILE A 84 -25.74 9.02 -0.81
CA ILE A 84 -24.57 9.01 -1.70
C ILE A 84 -23.54 10.06 -1.28
N LYS A 85 -24.00 11.23 -0.82
CA LYS A 85 -23.14 12.32 -0.33
C LYS A 85 -22.27 11.89 0.86
N ASN A 86 -22.83 11.09 1.77
CA ASN A 86 -22.14 10.65 2.98
C ASN A 86 -21.16 9.51 2.69
N ARG A 87 -21.50 8.64 1.75
CA ARG A 87 -20.58 7.60 1.24
C ARG A 87 -19.34 8.22 0.62
N PHE A 88 -19.48 9.29 -0.17
CA PHE A 88 -18.33 10.03 -0.70
C PHE A 88 -17.51 10.76 0.38
N LEU A 89 -18.16 11.25 1.43
CA LEU A 89 -17.49 11.89 2.57
C LEU A 89 -16.53 10.91 3.27
N ILE A 90 -16.95 9.66 3.48
CA ILE A 90 -16.08 8.58 4.02
C ILE A 90 -14.82 8.41 3.16
N VAL A 91 -14.97 8.33 1.83
CA VAL A 91 -13.84 8.15 0.90
C VAL A 91 -12.87 9.33 0.99
N ILE A 92 -13.38 10.56 1.03
CA ILE A 92 -12.57 11.78 1.15
C ILE A 92 -11.78 11.80 2.47
N VAL A 93 -12.41 11.43 3.59
CA VAL A 93 -11.76 11.38 4.92
C VAL A 93 -10.64 10.36 4.93
N PHE A 94 -10.88 9.14 4.42
CA PHE A 94 -9.86 8.10 4.32
C PHE A 94 -8.67 8.55 3.45
N GLN A 95 -8.94 9.17 2.31
CA GLN A 95 -7.90 9.65 1.41
C GLN A 95 -7.08 10.78 2.04
N LYS A 96 -7.73 11.74 2.73
CA LYS A 96 -7.05 12.84 3.42
C LYS A 96 -6.23 12.35 4.61
N ARG A 97 -6.73 11.41 5.40
CA ARG A 97 -5.99 10.78 6.51
C ARG A 97 -4.75 10.06 6.03
N TYR A 98 -4.86 9.31 4.92
CA TYR A 98 -3.74 8.61 4.32
C TYR A 98 -2.65 9.58 3.82
N VAL A 99 -3.03 10.65 3.13
CA VAL A 99 -2.08 11.67 2.64
C VAL A 99 -1.33 12.34 3.80
N VAL A 100 -1.99 12.67 4.91
CA VAL A 100 -1.33 13.29 6.08
C VAL A 100 -0.27 12.35 6.67
N ASN A 101 -0.60 11.09 6.88
CA ASN A 101 0.37 10.11 7.40
C ASN A 101 1.55 9.91 6.44
N TYR A 102 1.27 9.84 5.14
CA TYR A 102 2.31 9.68 4.12
C TYR A 102 3.28 10.86 4.06
N VAL A 103 2.79 12.10 4.21
CA VAL A 103 3.62 13.31 4.22
C VAL A 103 4.53 13.35 5.45
N ILE A 104 4.02 12.90 6.61
CA ILE A 104 4.82 12.82 7.84
C ILE A 104 5.93 11.78 7.69
N GLU A 105 5.58 10.57 7.23
CA GLU A 105 6.52 9.45 7.11
C GLU A 105 7.63 9.68 6.07
N LYS A 106 7.35 10.39 4.97
CA LYS A 106 8.38 10.79 4.00
C LYS A 106 9.31 11.89 4.50
N GLY A 107 8.96 12.61 5.56
CA GLY A 107 9.80 13.64 6.18
C GLY A 107 11.04 13.07 6.87
N ASP A 108 10.99 11.80 7.27
CA ASP A 108 11.97 11.16 8.15
C ASP A 108 13.16 10.54 7.39
N VAL A 109 13.78 11.32 6.49
CA VAL A 109 15.18 11.05 6.16
C VAL A 109 15.99 11.42 7.40
N PRO A 110 16.66 10.46 8.07
CA PRO A 110 17.44 10.76 9.27
C PRO A 110 18.48 11.82 8.91
N TYR A 111 18.53 12.88 9.71
CA TYR A 111 19.34 14.09 9.48
C TYR A 111 20.83 13.78 9.23
N THR A 112 21.30 12.63 9.71
CA THR A 112 22.66 12.12 9.56
C THR A 112 23.06 11.75 8.12
N ILE A 113 22.10 11.49 7.23
CA ILE A 113 22.36 11.05 5.84
C ILE A 113 22.14 12.19 4.83
N ARG A 114 21.54 13.32 5.23
CA ARG A 114 21.15 14.41 4.31
C ARG A 114 22.34 15.22 3.74
N TYR A 115 23.56 15.03 4.26
CA TYR A 115 24.75 15.81 3.92
C TYR A 115 25.99 14.98 3.55
N ARG A 116 25.83 13.69 3.21
CA ARG A 116 26.93 12.80 2.83
C ARG A 116 26.85 12.36 1.38
#